data_AF-A0A7M4E550-F1
#
_entry.id   AF-A0A7M4E550-F1
#
_cell.length_a   1.000
_cell.length_b   1.000
_cell.length_c   1.000
_cell.angle_alpha   90.00
_cell.angle_beta   90.00
_cell.angle_gamma   90.00
#
_symmetry.space_group_name_H-M   'P 1'
#
loop_
_entity.id
_entity.type
_entity.pdbx_description
1 polymer ?
#
loop_
_entity_poly.entity_id
_entity_poly.type
_entity_poly.pdbx_seq_one_letter_code
_entity_poly.pdbx_strand_id
1 'polypeptide(L)'
;MSVWLSSGSRWISSPAGAGGGFSGGYGGGFSSISAGGSYGGTFRSSSFGGLGTGFGGGFGGPDSNLLSGGEKETMQNLNDRLANYLDKVHALEEANANLEYKIHQWYEKHGSVAAELTRDYSKYYQIIEDLRNQIISATTGNASIVLQTDNAQLAAEDFRLKYENELFLHQNVKADINGLRKVLDDLTIARSSLEAQLESLTEELVYLKKSHEEEMKSLKSTSTGDVNVEINAAPGIDLTKLLNDMRAQYESLAEQNRREAEEQFNKMSQPLQQQIYDDAGAVSSATNELTEMKRTFQGLEIELQTVMAQKCSLEGTLAGTEGNYSAQLSQIQLHISNLEEQLQQIRSEMECQNAEYEQLLGIKTRLEMEIETYRQFLLYVTFSSNILMETTVNILFLEPTKTQVIKTIVEELVDGKIVSSEVKTVEEKPVK
;
A
#
# COMPACT_ATOMS: atom_id res chain seq x y z
N MET A 1 26.63 -34.94 -72.89
CA MET A 1 26.66 -35.95 -71.82
C MET A 1 25.67 -35.53 -70.73
N SER A 2 24.41 -35.94 -70.89
CA SER A 2 23.60 -36.73 -69.95
C SER A 2 24.06 -36.80 -68.47
N VAL A 3 23.26 -36.73 -67.38
CA VAL A 3 21.83 -36.56 -67.05
C VAL A 3 21.75 -36.32 -65.50
N TRP A 4 20.60 -35.82 -65.01
CA TRP A 4 19.94 -35.97 -63.67
C TRP A 4 20.10 -34.80 -62.68
N LEU A 5 19.07 -34.00 -62.35
CA LEU A 5 17.79 -34.22 -61.61
C LEU A 5 17.95 -34.40 -60.09
N SER A 6 17.44 -33.44 -59.30
CA SER A 6 16.54 -33.62 -58.14
C SER A 6 16.19 -32.23 -57.58
N SER A 7 14.99 -31.67 -57.77
CA SER A 7 13.74 -31.92 -57.02
C SER A 7 13.90 -31.98 -55.50
N GLY A 8 13.18 -31.07 -54.81
CA GLY A 8 13.09 -31.01 -53.36
C GLY A 8 12.21 -29.87 -52.86
N SER A 9 10.94 -29.83 -53.27
CA SER A 9 9.90 -29.05 -52.57
C SER A 9 9.67 -29.65 -51.18
N ARG A 10 9.64 -28.84 -50.11
CA ARG A 10 8.93 -29.21 -48.88
C ARG A 10 8.18 -28.03 -48.30
N TRP A 11 6.87 -28.25 -48.25
CA TRP A 11 5.82 -27.46 -47.63
C TRP A 11 5.77 -27.67 -46.11
N ILE A 12 5.12 -26.71 -45.44
CA ILE A 12 4.37 -26.80 -44.18
C ILE A 12 5.20 -27.01 -42.90
N SER A 13 5.23 -25.98 -42.06
CA SER A 13 4.52 -26.03 -40.77
C SER A 13 4.59 -24.68 -40.06
N SER A 14 3.41 -24.10 -39.80
CA SER A 14 3.18 -23.12 -38.75
C SER A 14 3.66 -23.65 -37.38
N PRO A 15 3.96 -22.75 -36.45
CA PRO A 15 3.44 -22.85 -35.09
C PRO A 15 2.41 -21.72 -34.94
N ALA A 16 1.11 -22.01 -34.97
CA ALA A 16 0.37 -22.53 -33.83
C ALA A 16 0.62 -21.65 -32.59
N GLY A 17 -0.36 -20.79 -32.31
CA GLY A 17 -0.40 -19.98 -31.12
C GLY A 17 -0.27 -20.84 -29.87
N ALA A 18 0.58 -20.39 -28.96
CA ALA A 18 0.52 -20.76 -27.57
C ALA A 18 0.01 -19.51 -26.82
N GLY A 19 -1.31 -19.46 -26.65
CA GLY A 19 -1.91 -18.69 -25.57
C GLY A 19 -1.43 -19.31 -24.26
N GLY A 20 -0.51 -18.61 -23.59
CA GLY A 20 -0.07 -18.91 -22.23
C GLY A 20 -0.55 -17.81 -21.31
N GLY A 21 -1.79 -17.91 -20.85
CA GLY A 21 -2.25 -17.13 -19.70
C GLY A 21 -1.49 -17.59 -18.46
N PHE A 22 -0.57 -16.76 -17.98
CA PHE A 22 -0.04 -16.87 -16.63
C PHE A 22 -0.70 -15.80 -15.77
N SER A 23 -1.85 -16.16 -15.23
CA SER A 23 -2.42 -15.55 -14.03
C SER A 23 -1.58 -16.01 -12.82
N GLY A 24 -0.57 -15.22 -12.45
CA GLY A 24 0.20 -15.39 -11.22
C GLY A 24 -0.28 -14.38 -10.17
N GLY A 25 -1.47 -14.61 -9.61
CA GLY A 25 -1.94 -13.83 -8.46
C GLY A 25 -1.22 -14.28 -7.20
N TYR A 26 -0.23 -13.51 -6.74
CA TYR A 26 0.26 -13.59 -5.36
C TYR A 26 -0.49 -12.57 -4.51
N GLY A 27 -1.66 -12.99 -4.03
CA GLY A 27 -2.34 -12.34 -2.92
C GLY A 27 -1.68 -12.72 -1.61
N GLY A 28 -0.72 -11.91 -1.15
CA GLY A 28 -0.13 -12.02 0.18
C GLY A 28 -1.04 -11.40 1.24
N GLY A 29 -2.12 -12.09 1.60
CA GLY A 29 -2.93 -11.76 2.75
C GLY A 29 -2.31 -12.32 4.03
N PHE A 30 -1.58 -11.50 4.79
CA PHE A 30 -1.26 -11.82 6.17
C PHE A 30 -2.34 -11.28 7.09
N SER A 31 -3.24 -12.18 7.43
CA SER A 31 -4.24 -12.02 8.47
C SER A 31 -3.57 -11.93 9.84
N SER A 32 -4.14 -11.06 10.66
CA SER A 32 -3.92 -10.92 12.10
C SER A 32 -3.74 -12.24 12.84
N ILE A 33 -2.66 -12.34 13.60
CA ILE A 33 -2.58 -13.22 14.77
C ILE A 33 -3.57 -12.68 15.81
N SER A 34 -4.69 -13.37 15.97
CA SER A 34 -5.51 -13.33 17.18
C SER A 34 -5.22 -14.61 17.95
N ALA A 35 -4.63 -14.45 19.13
CA ALA A 35 -4.25 -15.53 20.02
C ALA A 35 -5.40 -15.91 20.95
N GLY A 36 -5.72 -17.21 20.99
CA GLY A 36 -6.34 -17.95 22.12
C GLY A 36 -7.82 -17.67 22.38
N GLY A 37 -8.76 -18.62 22.46
CA GLY A 37 -8.65 -20.06 22.68
C GLY A 37 -9.32 -20.45 24.00
N SER A 38 -10.62 -20.81 23.93
CA SER A 38 -11.47 -21.59 24.89
C SER A 38 -11.55 -21.07 26.33
N TYR A 39 -12.64 -21.19 27.10
CA TYR A 39 -13.52 -22.32 27.48
C TYR A 39 -14.91 -21.68 27.85
N GLY A 40 -16.11 -22.21 27.61
CA GLY A 40 -16.57 -23.60 27.57
C GLY A 40 -17.01 -24.04 28.97
N GLY A 41 -18.30 -23.92 29.33
CA GLY A 41 -18.79 -24.53 30.59
C GLY A 41 -20.11 -24.04 31.17
N THR A 42 -21.21 -24.10 30.42
CA THR A 42 -22.57 -24.07 30.98
C THR A 42 -22.97 -25.51 31.32
N PHE A 43 -23.17 -25.82 32.59
CA PHE A 43 -23.80 -27.08 33.01
C PHE A 43 -24.94 -26.82 33.99
N ARG A 44 -26.15 -27.10 33.54
CA ARG A 44 -27.27 -27.57 34.36
C ARG A 44 -27.05 -29.07 34.62
N SER A 45 -27.33 -29.58 35.82
CA SER A 45 -28.16 -30.79 36.03
C SER A 45 -28.23 -31.21 37.50
N SER A 46 -29.36 -31.88 37.80
CA SER A 46 -29.68 -32.80 38.90
C SER A 46 -29.99 -32.18 40.27
N SER A 47 -31.25 -32.12 40.70
CA SER A 47 -32.11 -33.25 41.08
C SER A 47 -31.53 -34.01 42.29
N PHE A 48 -31.97 -33.60 43.48
CA PHE A 48 -31.91 -34.46 44.66
C PHE A 48 -33.32 -34.99 44.90
N GLY A 49 -33.52 -36.26 44.57
CA GLY A 49 -34.65 -37.05 45.01
C GLY A 49 -34.22 -37.96 46.15
N GLY A 50 -35.09 -38.10 47.16
CA GLY A 50 -35.13 -39.30 48.00
C GLY A 50 -35.10 -39.06 49.50
N LEU A 51 -35.95 -39.84 50.19
CA LEU A 51 -36.18 -39.99 51.63
C LEU A 51 -37.04 -38.87 52.24
N GLY A 52 -38.32 -39.04 52.58
CA GLY A 52 -39.03 -40.25 52.99
C GLY A 52 -39.18 -40.26 54.51
N THR A 53 -40.35 -39.86 55.02
CA THR A 53 -41.06 -40.43 56.20
C THR A 53 -42.21 -39.51 56.57
N GLY A 54 -43.43 -40.01 56.40
CA GLY A 54 -44.60 -39.49 57.08
C GLY A 54 -44.66 -40.02 58.50
N PHE A 55 -45.20 -39.21 59.41
CA PHE A 55 -45.95 -39.72 60.55
C PHE A 55 -47.13 -38.76 60.77
N GLY A 56 -48.32 -39.24 60.43
CA GLY A 56 -49.57 -38.68 60.92
C GLY A 56 -49.83 -39.17 62.34
N GLY A 57 -50.66 -38.43 63.07
CA GLY A 57 -51.10 -38.82 64.41
C GLY A 57 -51.99 -37.76 65.01
N GLY A 58 -53.25 -37.71 64.58
CA GLY A 58 -54.29 -36.93 65.24
C GLY A 58 -54.87 -37.67 66.45
N PHE A 59 -55.45 -36.89 67.36
CA PHE A 59 -56.54 -37.21 68.29
C PHE A 59 -57.03 -35.84 68.77
N GLY A 60 -58.26 -35.39 68.53
CA GLY A 60 -59.52 -36.05 68.88
C GLY A 60 -59.93 -35.56 70.26
N GLY A 61 -60.71 -34.47 70.33
CA GLY A 61 -61.28 -33.90 71.57
C GLY A 61 -62.42 -34.76 72.14
N PRO A 62 -63.38 -34.19 72.89
CA PRO A 62 -63.42 -32.93 73.64
C PRO A 62 -63.44 -33.20 75.16
N ASP A 63 -63.34 -32.17 76.00
CA ASP A 63 -64.20 -32.01 77.19
C ASP A 63 -63.85 -30.75 77.98
N SER A 64 -64.91 -30.02 78.30
CA SER A 64 -64.98 -28.75 79.00
C SER A 64 -64.35 -28.76 80.39
N ASN A 65 -63.54 -27.74 80.70
CA ASN A 65 -63.65 -26.93 81.91
C ASN A 65 -62.59 -25.80 81.89
N LEU A 66 -62.99 -24.58 81.54
CA LEU A 66 -63.33 -23.51 82.50
C LEU A 66 -62.12 -22.70 83.05
N LEU A 67 -61.48 -21.92 82.15
CA LEU A 67 -61.24 -20.47 82.33
C LEU A 67 -60.60 -19.93 83.65
N SER A 68 -59.53 -20.53 84.18
CA SER A 68 -58.72 -19.87 85.23
C SER A 68 -57.23 -20.29 85.35
N GLY A 69 -56.61 -20.89 84.32
CA GLY A 69 -55.21 -21.41 84.38
C GLY A 69 -54.27 -21.00 83.23
N GLY A 70 -54.76 -20.34 82.19
CA GLY A 70 -54.02 -20.15 80.94
C GLY A 70 -52.85 -19.16 81.00
N GLU A 71 -52.89 -18.14 81.85
CA GLU A 71 -51.88 -17.08 81.85
C GLU A 71 -50.49 -17.60 82.29
N LYS A 72 -50.45 -18.44 83.33
CA LYS A 72 -49.20 -19.01 83.83
C LYS A 72 -48.59 -20.04 82.87
N GLU A 73 -49.41 -20.84 82.22
CA GLU A 73 -48.97 -21.81 81.21
C GLU A 73 -48.50 -21.12 79.92
N THR A 74 -49.15 -20.01 79.52
CA THR A 74 -48.66 -19.19 78.40
C THR A 74 -47.34 -18.48 78.72
N MET A 75 -47.14 -17.98 79.94
CA MET A 75 -45.87 -17.41 80.39
C MET A 75 -44.75 -18.46 80.48
N GLN A 76 -45.09 -19.69 80.90
CA GLN A 76 -44.13 -20.78 80.93
C GLN A 76 -43.73 -21.21 79.51
N ASN A 77 -44.68 -21.31 78.57
CA ASN A 77 -44.39 -21.61 77.17
C ASN A 77 -43.51 -20.53 76.50
N LEU A 78 -43.74 -19.25 76.82
CA LEU A 78 -42.90 -18.15 76.34
C LEU A 78 -41.48 -18.21 76.93
N ASN A 79 -41.35 -18.51 78.22
CA ASN A 79 -40.05 -18.68 78.86
C ASN A 79 -39.29 -19.90 78.32
N ASP A 80 -39.97 -21.02 78.08
CA ASP A 80 -39.36 -22.22 77.47
C ASP A 80 -38.93 -21.94 76.02
N ARG A 81 -39.66 -21.09 75.31
CA ARG A 81 -39.28 -20.64 73.95
C ARG A 81 -38.12 -19.65 73.97
N LEU A 82 -38.04 -18.78 74.99
CA LEU A 82 -36.90 -17.88 75.20
C LEU A 82 -35.64 -18.66 75.58
N ALA A 83 -35.76 -19.65 76.46
CA ALA A 83 -34.65 -20.54 76.82
C ALA A 83 -34.13 -21.28 75.58
N ASN A 84 -35.01 -21.88 74.78
CA ASN A 84 -34.62 -22.50 73.51
C ASN A 84 -34.01 -21.51 72.51
N TYR A 85 -34.44 -20.25 72.51
CA TYR A 85 -33.84 -19.21 71.66
C TYR A 85 -32.44 -18.83 72.14
N LEU A 86 -32.23 -18.68 73.46
CA LEU A 86 -30.92 -18.40 74.06
C LEU A 86 -29.95 -19.57 73.83
N ASP A 87 -30.39 -20.81 74.00
CA ASP A 87 -29.59 -22.00 73.71
C ASP A 87 -29.19 -22.05 72.23
N LYS A 88 -30.10 -21.66 71.33
CA LYS A 88 -29.81 -21.58 69.90
C LYS A 88 -28.84 -20.45 69.55
N VAL A 89 -28.93 -19.30 70.22
CA VAL A 89 -27.98 -18.20 70.05
C VAL A 89 -26.59 -18.62 70.51
N HIS A 90 -26.47 -19.26 71.67
CA HIS A 90 -25.18 -19.76 72.16
C HIS A 90 -24.58 -20.84 71.23
N ALA A 91 -25.39 -21.77 70.74
CA ALA A 91 -24.92 -22.75 69.76
C ALA A 91 -24.44 -22.10 68.44
N LEU A 92 -25.08 -21.01 68.01
CA LEU A 92 -24.66 -20.26 66.83
C LEU A 92 -23.39 -19.44 67.09
N GLU A 93 -23.24 -18.83 68.27
CA GLU A 93 -22.02 -18.13 68.67
C GLU A 93 -20.81 -19.07 68.70
N GLU A 94 -20.97 -20.27 69.29
CA GLU A 94 -19.92 -21.29 69.32
C GLU A 94 -19.56 -21.79 67.91
N ALA A 95 -20.57 -22.03 67.06
CA ALA A 95 -20.35 -22.41 65.67
C ALA A 95 -19.63 -21.31 64.89
N ASN A 96 -19.97 -20.04 65.13
CA ASN A 96 -19.35 -18.91 64.46
C ASN A 96 -17.88 -18.73 64.89
N ALA A 97 -17.58 -18.85 66.19
CA ALA A 97 -16.22 -18.85 66.70
C ALA A 97 -15.38 -20.00 66.11
N ASN A 98 -15.97 -21.18 65.93
CA ASN A 98 -15.32 -22.31 65.27
C ASN A 98 -15.01 -22.04 63.79
N LEU A 99 -15.93 -21.38 63.08
CA LEU A 99 -15.74 -20.99 61.68
C LEU A 99 -14.66 -19.91 61.54
N GLU A 100 -14.64 -18.90 62.40
CA GLU A 100 -13.59 -17.89 62.45
C GLU A 100 -12.21 -18.52 62.68
N TYR A 101 -12.11 -19.46 63.63
CA TYR A 101 -10.88 -20.21 63.85
C TYR A 101 -10.42 -21.00 62.61
N LYS A 102 -11.36 -21.66 61.91
CA LYS A 102 -11.06 -22.38 60.66
C LYS A 102 -10.61 -21.45 59.54
N ILE A 103 -11.22 -20.27 59.40
CA ILE A 103 -10.83 -19.25 58.43
C ILE A 103 -9.42 -18.75 58.73
N HIS A 104 -9.12 -18.42 59.99
CA HIS A 104 -7.77 -18.01 60.40
C HIS A 104 -6.74 -19.09 60.11
N GLN A 105 -7.01 -20.35 60.49
CA GLN A 105 -6.10 -21.46 60.20
C GLN A 105 -5.93 -21.70 58.69
N TRP A 106 -6.97 -21.47 57.89
CA TRP A 106 -6.90 -21.57 56.43
C TRP A 106 -5.99 -20.49 55.85
N TYR A 107 -6.13 -19.24 56.28
CA TYR A 107 -5.25 -18.14 55.86
C TYR A 107 -3.82 -18.28 56.38
N GLU A 108 -3.60 -18.89 57.54
CA GLU A 108 -2.23 -19.14 58.02
C GLU A 108 -1.53 -20.23 57.19
N LYS A 109 -2.26 -21.31 56.84
CA LYS A 109 -1.74 -22.39 55.99
C LYS A 109 -1.60 -22.00 54.52
N HIS A 110 -2.51 -21.17 54.00
CA HIS A 110 -2.56 -20.82 52.56
C HIS A 110 -2.11 -19.38 52.27
N GLY A 111 -1.96 -18.52 53.27
CA GLY A 111 -1.43 -17.15 53.11
C GLY A 111 0.04 -17.15 52.71
N SER A 112 0.80 -18.19 53.08
CA SER A 112 2.14 -18.43 52.54
C SER A 112 2.15 -18.77 51.04
N VAL A 113 1.05 -19.29 50.49
CA VAL A 113 0.91 -19.58 49.05
C VAL A 113 0.66 -18.29 48.26
N ALA A 114 0.06 -17.27 48.89
CA ALA A 114 -0.03 -15.93 48.31
C ALA A 114 1.35 -15.22 48.24
N ALA A 115 2.29 -15.56 49.13
CA ALA A 115 3.69 -15.15 49.02
C ALA A 115 4.48 -15.94 47.96
N GLU A 116 3.95 -17.08 47.49
CA GLU A 116 4.54 -17.85 46.38
C GLU A 116 4.15 -17.31 44.99
N LEU A 117 3.19 -16.37 44.94
CA LEU A 117 2.79 -15.61 43.76
C LEU A 117 3.78 -14.50 43.39
N THR A 118 4.68 -14.11 44.30
CA THR A 118 5.88 -13.32 43.97
C THR A 118 7.02 -14.25 43.52
N ARG A 119 6.73 -15.15 42.57
CA ARG A 119 7.80 -15.76 41.77
C ARG A 119 8.35 -14.66 40.87
N ASP A 120 9.61 -14.28 41.05
CA ASP A 120 10.21 -13.17 40.30
C ASP A 120 10.27 -13.46 38.78
N TYR A 121 9.23 -13.06 38.05
CA TYR A 121 9.16 -13.21 36.58
C TYR A 121 10.06 -12.22 35.81
N SER A 122 10.78 -11.34 36.53
CA SER A 122 11.69 -10.33 35.98
C SER A 122 12.70 -10.89 34.95
N LYS A 123 13.21 -12.11 35.18
CA LYS A 123 14.16 -12.78 34.27
C LYS A 123 13.55 -13.09 32.90
N TYR A 124 12.27 -13.42 32.84
CA TYR A 124 11.59 -13.72 31.57
C TYR A 124 11.34 -12.45 30.75
N TYR A 125 11.12 -11.30 31.39
CA TYR A 125 10.95 -10.04 30.67
C TYR A 125 12.23 -9.62 29.93
N GLN A 126 13.41 -9.80 30.53
CA GLN A 126 14.69 -9.54 29.84
C GLN A 126 14.86 -10.44 28.62
N ILE A 127 14.58 -11.74 28.75
CA ILE A 127 14.67 -12.70 27.63
C ILE A 127 13.66 -12.36 26.52
N ILE A 128 12.43 -11.98 26.88
CA ILE A 128 11.40 -11.57 25.92
C ILE A 128 11.84 -10.32 25.16
N GLU A 129 12.44 -9.35 25.86
CA GLU A 129 12.91 -8.11 25.24
C GLU A 129 14.10 -8.37 24.31
N ASP A 130 15.05 -9.22 24.71
CA ASP A 130 16.16 -9.66 23.84
C ASP A 130 15.65 -10.38 22.59
N LEU A 131 14.65 -11.25 22.71
CA LEU A 131 14.03 -11.92 21.58
C LEU A 131 13.28 -10.94 20.66
N ARG A 132 12.58 -9.95 21.22
CA ARG A 132 11.94 -8.87 20.43
C ARG A 132 12.97 -8.06 19.66
N ASN A 133 14.07 -7.69 20.30
CA ASN A 133 15.17 -6.97 19.66
C ASN A 133 15.82 -7.80 18.54
N GLN A 134 15.99 -9.11 18.74
CA GLN A 134 16.46 -10.00 17.68
C GLN A 134 15.49 -10.08 16.50
N ILE A 135 14.18 -10.18 16.76
CA ILE A 135 13.16 -10.18 15.70
C ILE A 135 13.18 -8.85 14.92
N ILE A 136 13.26 -7.71 15.60
CA ILE A 136 13.33 -6.40 14.96
C ILE A 136 14.60 -6.27 14.14
N SER A 137 15.75 -6.68 14.68
CA SER A 137 17.03 -6.65 13.97
C SER A 137 17.00 -7.54 12.72
N ALA A 138 16.47 -8.77 12.83
CA ALA A 138 16.30 -9.67 11.70
C ALA A 138 15.31 -9.11 10.66
N THR A 139 14.23 -8.48 11.08
CA THR A 139 13.24 -7.86 10.19
C THR A 139 13.85 -6.70 9.42
N THR A 140 14.58 -5.81 10.10
CA THR A 140 15.29 -4.69 9.46
C THR A 140 16.40 -5.19 8.54
N GLY A 141 17.14 -6.23 8.95
CA GLY A 141 18.14 -6.89 8.11
C GLY A 141 17.54 -7.47 6.83
N ASN A 142 16.42 -8.20 6.95
CA ASN A 142 15.68 -8.71 5.80
C ASN A 142 15.19 -7.59 4.88
N ALA A 143 14.63 -6.52 5.43
CA ALA A 143 14.20 -5.36 4.64
C ALA A 143 15.39 -4.73 3.88
N SER A 144 16.55 -4.61 4.52
CA SER A 144 17.77 -4.12 3.87
C SER A 144 18.24 -5.02 2.73
N ILE A 145 18.21 -6.35 2.92
CA ILE A 145 18.58 -7.32 1.88
C ILE A 145 17.60 -7.25 0.70
N VAL A 146 16.30 -7.13 0.96
CA VAL A 146 15.28 -6.97 -0.10
C VAL A 146 15.55 -5.71 -0.90
N LEU A 147 15.80 -4.56 -0.25
CA LEU A 147 16.13 -3.32 -0.95
C LEU A 147 17.42 -3.43 -1.77
N GLN A 148 18.44 -4.10 -1.26
CA GLN A 148 19.67 -4.35 -2.02
C GLN A 148 19.41 -5.27 -3.23
N THR A 149 18.54 -6.26 -3.08
CA THR A 149 18.13 -7.16 -4.16
C THR A 149 17.38 -6.40 -5.25
N ASP A 150 16.41 -5.56 -4.86
CA ASP A 150 15.65 -4.73 -5.80
C ASP A 150 16.58 -3.73 -6.51
N ASN A 151 17.51 -3.12 -5.79
CA ASN A 151 18.51 -2.23 -6.39
C ASN A 151 19.39 -2.96 -7.41
N ALA A 152 19.88 -4.15 -7.07
CA ALA A 152 20.68 -4.98 -7.98
C ALA A 152 19.88 -5.43 -9.20
N GLN A 153 18.59 -5.76 -9.03
CA GLN A 153 17.70 -6.09 -10.15
C GLN A 153 17.48 -4.90 -11.07
N LEU A 154 17.17 -3.72 -10.53
CA LEU A 154 17.01 -2.49 -11.33
C LEU A 154 18.30 -2.14 -12.08
N ALA A 155 19.47 -2.29 -11.46
CA ALA A 155 20.75 -2.08 -12.13
C ALA A 155 20.99 -3.11 -13.24
N ALA A 156 20.64 -4.38 -13.02
CA ALA A 156 20.74 -5.43 -14.04
C ALA A 156 19.80 -5.17 -15.22
N GLU A 157 18.58 -4.70 -14.97
CA GLU A 157 17.63 -4.31 -16.02
C GLU A 157 18.10 -3.10 -16.82
N ASP A 158 18.69 -2.09 -16.17
CA ASP A 158 19.29 -0.93 -16.85
C ASP A 158 20.45 -1.38 -17.76
N PHE A 159 21.34 -2.25 -17.29
CA PHE A 159 22.39 -2.82 -18.14
C PHE A 159 21.85 -3.68 -19.27
N ARG A 160 20.79 -4.46 -19.04
CA ARG A 160 20.13 -5.24 -20.10
C ARG A 160 19.57 -4.33 -21.20
N LEU A 161 18.86 -3.26 -20.82
CA LEU A 161 18.30 -2.30 -21.77
C LEU A 161 19.41 -1.59 -22.56
N LYS A 162 20.48 -1.16 -21.88
CA LYS A 162 21.66 -0.56 -22.53
C LYS A 162 22.32 -1.53 -23.52
N TYR A 163 22.45 -2.80 -23.15
CA TYR A 163 22.98 -3.83 -24.04
C TYR A 163 22.08 -4.07 -25.25
N GLU A 164 20.77 -4.15 -25.07
CA GLU A 164 19.81 -4.33 -26.18
C GLU A 164 19.83 -3.13 -27.14
N ASN A 165 19.93 -1.91 -26.63
CA ASN A 165 20.07 -0.71 -27.45
C ASN A 165 21.39 -0.70 -28.23
N GLU A 166 22.51 -0.98 -27.57
CA GLU A 166 23.82 -1.08 -28.24
C GLU A 166 23.84 -2.19 -29.30
N LEU A 167 23.23 -3.34 -29.01
CA LEU A 167 23.10 -4.44 -29.95
C LEU A 167 22.30 -4.02 -31.19
N PHE A 168 21.19 -3.31 -31.00
CA PHE A 168 20.37 -2.77 -32.08
C PHE A 168 21.16 -1.77 -32.93
N LEU A 169 21.86 -0.82 -32.32
CA LEU A 169 22.73 0.13 -33.01
C LEU A 169 23.83 -0.58 -33.79
N HIS A 170 24.49 -1.57 -33.19
CA HIS A 170 25.52 -2.36 -33.85
C HIS A 170 24.96 -3.14 -35.05
N GLN A 171 23.75 -3.69 -34.95
CA GLN A 171 23.08 -4.35 -36.08
C GLN A 171 22.79 -3.36 -37.23
N ASN A 172 22.32 -2.15 -36.92
CA ASN A 172 22.10 -1.10 -37.93
C ASN A 172 23.40 -0.70 -38.61
N VAL A 173 24.46 -0.42 -37.84
CA VAL A 173 25.78 -0.09 -38.40
C VAL A 173 26.32 -1.24 -39.26
N LYS A 174 26.11 -2.50 -38.84
CA LYS A 174 26.49 -3.66 -39.64
C LYS A 174 25.69 -3.74 -40.96
N ALA A 175 24.41 -3.41 -40.93
CA ALA A 175 23.59 -3.34 -42.14
C ALA A 175 24.08 -2.23 -43.08
N ASP A 176 24.40 -1.06 -42.56
CA ASP A 176 24.96 0.06 -43.33
C ASP A 176 26.31 -0.29 -43.95
N ILE A 177 27.23 -0.92 -43.19
CA ILE A 177 28.52 -1.39 -43.72
C ILE A 177 28.31 -2.39 -44.87
N ASN A 178 27.36 -3.32 -44.74
CA ASN A 178 27.04 -4.26 -45.81
C ASN A 178 26.44 -3.54 -47.03
N GLY A 179 25.59 -2.54 -46.82
CA GLY A 179 25.06 -1.69 -47.88
C GLY A 179 26.15 -0.92 -48.62
N LEU A 180 27.08 -0.29 -47.89
CA LEU A 180 28.22 0.42 -48.45
C LEU A 180 29.16 -0.51 -49.23
N ARG A 181 29.37 -1.74 -48.75
CA ARG A 181 30.14 -2.76 -49.50
C ARG A 181 29.47 -3.09 -50.83
N LYS A 182 28.15 -3.28 -50.85
CA LYS A 182 27.40 -3.51 -52.09
C LYS A 182 27.54 -2.34 -53.06
N VAL A 183 27.42 -1.10 -52.58
CA VAL A 183 27.62 0.10 -53.40
C VAL A 183 29.05 0.15 -53.96
N LEU A 184 30.06 -0.20 -53.17
CA LEU A 184 31.44 -0.29 -53.64
C LEU A 184 31.60 -1.34 -54.74
N ASP A 185 30.99 -2.51 -54.59
CA ASP A 185 31.01 -3.57 -55.60
C ASP A 185 30.31 -3.11 -56.90
N ASP A 186 29.13 -2.47 -56.79
CA ASP A 186 28.39 -1.90 -57.93
C ASP A 186 29.21 -0.83 -58.67
N LEU A 187 29.88 0.07 -57.92
CA LEU A 187 30.78 1.08 -58.49
C LEU A 187 32.01 0.45 -59.14
N THR A 188 32.54 -0.63 -58.59
CA THR A 188 33.68 -1.36 -59.15
C THR A 188 33.30 -2.01 -60.48
N ILE A 189 32.10 -2.61 -60.56
CA ILE A 189 31.56 -3.15 -61.81
C ILE A 189 31.37 -2.03 -62.84
N ALA A 190 30.72 -0.93 -62.46
CA ALA A 190 30.50 0.22 -63.34
C ALA A 190 31.83 0.79 -63.87
N ARG A 191 32.83 0.93 -63.00
CA ARG A 191 34.19 1.35 -63.37
C ARG A 191 34.79 0.39 -64.41
N SER A 192 34.78 -0.92 -64.14
CA SER A 192 35.33 -1.91 -65.08
C SER A 192 34.61 -1.91 -66.44
N SER A 193 33.29 -1.67 -66.45
CA SER A 193 32.52 -1.52 -67.68
C SER A 193 32.92 -0.26 -68.47
N LEU A 194 33.15 0.86 -67.79
CA LEU A 194 33.61 2.10 -68.42
C LEU A 194 35.05 1.97 -68.93
N GLU A 195 35.94 1.30 -68.18
CA GLU A 195 37.29 0.98 -68.62
C GLU A 195 37.27 0.10 -69.88
N ALA A 196 36.40 -0.91 -69.95
CA ALA A 196 36.24 -1.75 -71.15
C ALA A 196 35.70 -0.97 -72.36
N GLN A 197 34.74 -0.04 -72.16
CA GLN A 197 34.25 0.83 -73.22
C GLN A 197 35.33 1.80 -73.72
N LEU A 198 36.14 2.35 -72.81
CA LEU A 198 37.28 3.19 -73.18
C LEU A 198 38.29 2.41 -74.01
N GLU A 199 38.67 1.20 -73.57
CA GLU A 199 39.60 0.35 -74.33
C GLU A 199 39.04 0.06 -75.74
N SER A 200 37.78 -0.36 -75.84
CA SER A 200 37.13 -0.62 -77.13
C SER A 200 37.11 0.62 -78.05
N LEU A 201 36.82 1.81 -77.52
CA LEU A 201 36.86 3.05 -78.29
C LEU A 201 38.29 3.42 -78.72
N THR A 202 39.28 3.16 -77.88
CA THR A 202 40.68 3.39 -78.24
C THR A 202 41.16 2.42 -79.32
N GLU A 203 40.76 1.15 -79.26
CA GLU A 203 41.00 0.17 -80.31
C GLU A 203 40.34 0.58 -81.63
N GLU A 204 39.08 1.05 -81.59
CA GLU A 204 38.37 1.55 -82.76
C GLU A 204 39.06 2.77 -83.39
N LEU A 205 39.53 3.73 -82.57
CA LEU A 205 40.31 4.87 -83.07
C LEU A 205 41.63 4.45 -83.72
N VAL A 206 42.32 3.47 -83.15
CA VAL A 206 43.56 2.93 -83.74
C VAL A 206 43.24 2.24 -85.07
N TYR A 207 42.17 1.45 -85.13
CA TYR A 207 41.71 0.79 -86.34
C TYR A 207 41.35 1.80 -87.45
N LEU A 208 40.53 2.81 -87.15
CA LEU A 208 40.13 3.87 -88.08
C LEU A 208 41.33 4.64 -88.63
N LYS A 209 42.30 5.00 -87.76
CA LYS A 209 43.54 5.67 -88.20
C LYS A 209 44.34 4.80 -89.17
N LYS A 210 44.50 3.52 -88.86
CA LYS A 210 45.22 2.57 -89.72
C LYS A 210 44.50 2.38 -91.06
N SER A 211 43.17 2.20 -91.04
CA SER A 211 42.35 2.07 -92.25
C SER A 211 42.48 3.31 -93.14
N HIS A 212 42.39 4.50 -92.55
CA HIS A 212 42.54 5.75 -93.30
C HIS A 212 43.95 5.89 -93.92
N GLU A 213 45.00 5.51 -93.19
CA GLU A 213 46.36 5.50 -93.72
C GLU A 213 46.53 4.54 -94.92
N GLU A 214 45.94 3.35 -94.84
CA GLU A 214 45.92 2.36 -95.91
C GLU A 214 45.10 2.83 -97.12
N GLU A 215 43.91 3.41 -96.90
CA GLU A 215 43.07 3.99 -97.95
C GLU A 215 43.77 5.15 -98.65
N MET A 216 44.36 6.08 -97.90
CA MET A 216 45.13 7.20 -98.48
C MET A 216 46.33 6.70 -99.29
N LYS A 217 46.95 5.59 -98.88
CA LYS A 217 48.01 4.93 -99.65
C LYS A 217 47.47 4.31 -100.94
N SER A 218 46.29 3.69 -100.89
CA SER A 218 45.62 3.09 -102.05
C SER A 218 45.10 4.15 -103.04
N LEU A 219 44.48 5.24 -102.59
CA LEU A 219 44.00 6.34 -103.43
C LEU A 219 45.14 7.08 -104.13
N LYS A 220 46.28 7.25 -103.44
CA LYS A 220 47.53 7.72 -104.08
C LYS A 220 48.01 6.78 -105.20
N SER A 221 47.64 5.50 -105.18
CA SER A 221 47.99 4.50 -106.21
C SER A 221 46.95 4.36 -107.34
N THR A 222 45.72 4.84 -107.15
CA THR A 222 44.60 4.63 -108.10
C THR A 222 44.15 5.91 -108.82
N SER A 223 44.65 7.10 -108.47
CA SER A 223 44.32 8.34 -109.18
C SER A 223 45.09 8.49 -110.51
N THR A 224 44.83 7.61 -111.48
CA THR A 224 45.16 7.80 -112.90
C THR A 224 44.26 6.90 -113.75
N GLY A 225 43.14 7.41 -114.27
CA GLY A 225 42.33 6.64 -115.22
C GLY A 225 40.90 7.15 -115.43
N ASP A 226 40.77 8.26 -116.15
CA ASP A 226 39.54 8.65 -116.82
C ASP A 226 39.36 7.79 -118.08
N VAL A 227 38.23 7.08 -118.22
CA VAL A 227 37.90 6.29 -119.41
C VAL A 227 36.42 6.41 -119.74
N ASN A 228 36.15 7.33 -120.66
CA ASN A 228 34.90 7.50 -121.40
C ASN A 228 34.85 6.52 -122.61
N VAL A 229 33.80 5.71 -122.74
CA VAL A 229 33.55 4.87 -123.93
C VAL A 229 32.06 4.86 -124.27
N GLU A 230 31.69 5.68 -125.27
CA GLU A 230 30.41 5.64 -125.97
C GLU A 230 30.43 4.53 -127.04
N ILE A 231 29.43 3.63 -127.05
CA ILE A 231 29.23 2.68 -128.17
C ILE A 231 27.76 2.72 -128.62
N ASN A 232 27.62 3.02 -129.91
CA ASN A 232 26.40 3.24 -130.68
C ASN A 232 25.50 2.00 -130.80
N ALA A 233 24.19 2.25 -130.72
CA ALA A 233 23.09 1.29 -130.84
C ALA A 233 22.74 0.94 -132.30
N ALA A 234 22.36 -0.33 -132.53
CA ALA A 234 21.71 -0.85 -133.74
C ALA A 234 20.77 -2.02 -133.34
N PRO A 235 19.85 -2.50 -134.19
CA PRO A 235 18.49 -2.00 -134.36
C PRO A 235 17.40 -2.99 -133.88
N GLY A 236 16.36 -2.44 -133.24
CA GLY A 236 14.96 -2.83 -133.45
C GLY A 236 14.51 -4.26 -133.11
N ILE A 237 14.77 -4.74 -131.90
CA ILE A 237 13.88 -5.73 -131.25
C ILE A 237 12.67 -4.95 -130.74
N ASP A 238 11.46 -5.49 -130.90
CA ASP A 238 10.17 -4.87 -130.52
C ASP A 238 10.22 -4.24 -129.12
N LEU A 239 10.60 -2.96 -129.12
CA LEU A 239 10.99 -2.23 -127.93
C LEU A 239 9.81 -2.12 -126.98
N THR A 240 8.60 -2.08 -127.52
CA THR A 240 7.36 -1.93 -126.76
C THR A 240 7.12 -3.15 -125.86
N LYS A 241 7.35 -4.36 -126.37
CA LYS A 241 7.17 -5.59 -125.60
C LYS A 241 8.27 -5.75 -124.56
N LEU A 242 9.53 -5.51 -124.94
CA LEU A 242 10.66 -5.56 -124.01
C LEU A 242 10.56 -4.47 -122.92
N LEU A 243 10.13 -3.26 -123.27
CA LEU A 243 9.93 -2.15 -122.32
C LEU A 243 8.78 -2.44 -121.37
N ASN A 244 7.68 -3.07 -121.84
CA ASN A 244 6.59 -3.51 -120.98
C ASN A 244 6.99 -4.68 -120.07
N ASP A 245 7.76 -5.65 -120.57
CA ASP A 245 8.29 -6.75 -119.76
C ASP A 245 9.30 -6.25 -118.72
N MET A 246 10.17 -5.29 -119.07
CA MET A 246 11.06 -4.61 -118.12
C MET A 246 10.26 -3.81 -117.10
N ARG A 247 9.22 -3.08 -117.52
CA ARG A 247 8.35 -2.32 -116.60
C ARG A 247 7.64 -3.25 -115.62
N ALA A 248 7.12 -4.39 -116.08
CA ALA A 248 6.50 -5.39 -115.23
C ALA A 248 7.50 -6.01 -114.23
N GLN A 249 8.75 -6.26 -114.66
CA GLN A 249 9.81 -6.72 -113.75
C GLN A 249 10.19 -5.67 -112.70
N TYR A 250 10.29 -4.39 -113.09
CA TYR A 250 10.56 -3.30 -112.15
C TYR A 250 9.39 -3.06 -111.19
N GLU A 251 8.15 -3.14 -111.66
CA GLU A 251 6.95 -3.04 -110.82
C GLU A 251 6.93 -4.19 -109.79
N SER A 252 7.20 -5.42 -110.23
CA SER A 252 7.33 -6.59 -109.35
C SER A 252 8.44 -6.42 -108.32
N LEU A 253 9.61 -5.92 -108.74
CA LEU A 253 10.75 -5.70 -107.86
C LEU A 253 10.48 -4.57 -106.86
N ALA A 254 9.84 -3.49 -107.29
CA ALA A 254 9.45 -2.37 -106.43
C ALA A 254 8.40 -2.80 -105.40
N GLU A 255 7.44 -3.64 -105.81
CA GLU A 255 6.42 -4.15 -104.91
C GLU A 255 6.96 -5.21 -103.94
N GLN A 256 7.93 -6.02 -104.37
CA GLN A 256 8.67 -6.91 -103.49
C GLN A 256 9.51 -6.12 -102.49
N ASN A 257 10.24 -5.10 -102.94
CA ASN A 257 11.04 -4.22 -102.07
C ASN A 257 10.16 -3.49 -101.05
N ARG A 258 8.98 -2.99 -101.47
CA ARG A 258 7.99 -2.39 -100.56
C ARG A 258 7.53 -3.39 -99.48
N ARG A 259 7.19 -4.62 -99.87
CA ARG A 259 6.79 -5.68 -98.92
C ARG A 259 7.92 -6.05 -97.97
N GLU A 260 9.13 -6.23 -98.48
CA GLU A 260 10.30 -6.53 -97.66
C GLU A 260 10.62 -5.39 -96.67
N ALA A 261 10.46 -4.13 -97.08
CA ALA A 261 10.61 -2.97 -96.20
C ALA A 261 9.52 -2.91 -95.12
N GLU A 262 8.26 -3.18 -95.49
CA GLU A 262 7.14 -3.28 -94.53
C GLU A 262 7.36 -4.43 -93.52
N GLU A 263 7.81 -5.60 -93.99
CA GLU A 263 8.14 -6.74 -93.13
C GLU A 263 9.33 -6.44 -92.22
N GLN A 264 10.39 -5.81 -92.72
CA GLN A 264 11.54 -5.40 -91.92
C GLN A 264 11.14 -4.35 -90.86
N PHE A 265 10.31 -3.38 -91.22
CA PHE A 265 9.78 -2.39 -90.29
C PHE A 265 8.91 -3.04 -89.21
N ASN A 266 8.01 -3.94 -89.58
CA ASN A 266 7.18 -4.69 -88.63
C ASN A 266 8.04 -5.55 -87.70
N LYS A 267 9.05 -6.23 -88.25
CA LYS A 267 9.98 -7.07 -87.46
C LYS A 267 10.84 -6.26 -86.49
N MET A 268 11.26 -5.05 -86.86
CA MET A 268 12.00 -4.15 -85.97
C MET A 268 11.11 -3.43 -84.95
N SER A 269 9.85 -3.12 -85.29
CA SER A 269 8.92 -2.45 -84.38
C SER A 269 8.25 -3.40 -83.39
N GLN A 270 8.06 -4.68 -83.74
CA GLN A 270 7.47 -5.70 -82.86
C GLN A 270 8.14 -5.82 -81.48
N PRO A 271 9.49 -5.93 -81.34
CA PRO A 271 10.12 -6.01 -80.02
C PRO A 271 9.95 -4.71 -79.22
N LEU A 272 9.99 -3.56 -79.88
CA LEU A 272 9.77 -2.26 -79.23
C LEU A 272 8.33 -2.15 -78.72
N GLN A 273 7.36 -2.62 -79.50
CA GLN A 273 5.95 -2.61 -79.13
C GLN A 273 5.69 -3.58 -77.97
N GLN A 274 6.32 -4.75 -77.98
CA GLN A 274 6.25 -5.71 -76.88
C GLN A 274 6.88 -5.14 -75.60
N GLN A 275 8.05 -4.49 -75.70
CA GLN A 275 8.69 -3.81 -74.58
C GLN A 275 7.80 -2.69 -74.00
N ILE A 276 7.12 -1.91 -74.85
CA ILE A 276 6.18 -0.88 -74.38
C ILE A 276 5.02 -1.50 -73.59
N TYR A 277 4.49 -2.67 -74.00
CA TYR A 277 3.45 -3.36 -73.25
C TYR A 277 3.96 -3.90 -71.91
N ASP A 278 5.15 -4.50 -71.90
CA ASP A 278 5.77 -5.04 -70.69
C ASP A 278 6.09 -3.91 -69.70
N ASP A 279 6.66 -2.80 -70.18
CA ASP A 279 6.95 -1.60 -69.38
C ASP A 279 5.66 -0.96 -68.86
N ALA A 280 4.61 -0.84 -69.68
CA ALA A 280 3.31 -0.33 -69.24
C ALA A 280 2.67 -1.23 -68.16
N GLY A 281 2.80 -2.55 -68.31
CA GLY A 281 2.36 -3.53 -67.31
C GLY A 281 3.13 -3.41 -65.99
N ALA A 282 4.46 -3.30 -66.06
CA ALA A 282 5.33 -3.10 -64.90
C ALA A 282 5.02 -1.79 -64.18
N VAL A 283 4.84 -0.69 -64.92
CA VAL A 283 4.43 0.61 -64.37
C VAL A 283 3.07 0.49 -63.69
N SER A 284 2.09 -0.15 -64.32
CA SER A 284 0.77 -0.36 -63.72
C SER A 284 0.85 -1.16 -62.41
N SER A 285 1.63 -2.25 -62.38
CA SER A 285 1.85 -3.04 -61.16
C SER A 285 2.47 -2.21 -60.05
N ALA A 286 3.56 -1.48 -60.35
CA ALA A 286 4.23 -0.62 -59.38
C ALA A 286 3.31 0.50 -58.85
N THR A 287 2.45 1.08 -59.71
CA THR A 287 1.46 2.07 -59.26
C THR A 287 0.41 1.47 -58.34
N ASN A 288 -0.04 0.25 -58.60
CA ASN A 288 -1.00 -0.45 -57.74
C ASN A 288 -0.38 -0.77 -56.38
N GLU A 289 0.83 -1.32 -56.35
CA GLU A 289 1.58 -1.58 -55.10
C GLU A 289 1.79 -0.29 -54.29
N LEU A 290 2.16 0.81 -54.95
CA LEU A 290 2.29 2.12 -54.30
C LEU A 290 0.96 2.59 -53.69
N THR A 291 -0.16 2.41 -54.39
CA THR A 291 -1.48 2.79 -53.86
C THR A 291 -1.93 1.91 -52.70
N GLU A 292 -1.61 0.62 -52.73
CA GLU A 292 -1.89 -0.30 -51.63
C GLU A 292 -1.07 0.06 -50.39
N MET A 293 0.24 0.28 -50.55
CA MET A 293 1.11 0.74 -49.46
C MET A 293 0.68 2.09 -48.89
N LYS A 294 0.22 3.03 -49.72
CA LYS A 294 -0.36 4.29 -49.23
C LYS A 294 -1.63 4.06 -48.41
N ARG A 295 -2.49 3.13 -48.84
CA ARG A 295 -3.72 2.79 -48.13
C ARG A 295 -3.42 2.11 -46.79
N THR A 296 -2.45 1.20 -46.73
CA THR A 296 -2.03 0.58 -45.46
C THR A 296 -1.39 1.58 -44.52
N PHE A 297 -0.53 2.47 -45.04
CA PHE A 297 0.07 3.55 -44.26
C PHE A 297 -0.98 4.46 -43.62
N GLN A 298 -1.96 4.92 -44.43
CA GLN A 298 -3.07 5.74 -43.92
C GLN A 298 -3.91 4.99 -42.88
N GLY A 299 -4.15 3.68 -43.08
CA GLY A 299 -4.84 2.84 -42.09
C GLY A 299 -4.10 2.78 -40.75
N LEU A 300 -2.79 2.53 -40.78
CA LEU A 300 -1.94 2.51 -39.60
C LEU A 300 -1.84 3.87 -38.92
N GLU A 301 -1.81 4.96 -39.68
CA GLU A 301 -1.81 6.32 -39.13
C GLU A 301 -3.12 6.64 -38.40
N ILE A 302 -4.27 6.24 -38.95
CA ILE A 302 -5.57 6.38 -38.28
C ILE A 302 -5.63 5.52 -37.01
N GLU A 303 -5.13 4.28 -37.06
CA GLU A 303 -5.06 3.40 -35.90
C GLU A 303 -4.19 4.01 -34.79
N LEU A 304 -3.02 4.56 -35.15
CA LEU A 304 -2.14 5.27 -34.23
C LEU A 304 -2.85 6.47 -33.59
N GLN A 305 -3.53 7.31 -34.39
CA GLN A 305 -4.31 8.44 -33.86
C GLN A 305 -5.43 7.99 -32.93
N THR A 306 -6.09 6.88 -33.26
CA THR A 306 -7.18 6.30 -32.44
C THR A 306 -6.66 5.81 -31.09
N VAL A 307 -5.54 5.10 -31.08
CA VAL A 307 -4.90 4.61 -29.84
C VAL A 307 -4.38 5.78 -29.00
N MET A 308 -3.82 6.83 -29.62
CA MET A 308 -3.43 8.05 -28.90
C MET A 308 -4.63 8.74 -28.25
N ALA A 309 -5.76 8.87 -28.95
CA ALA A 309 -6.98 9.43 -28.39
C ALA A 309 -7.52 8.58 -27.23
N GLN A 310 -7.51 7.25 -27.35
CA GLN A 310 -7.88 6.33 -26.28
C GLN A 310 -6.98 6.49 -25.06
N LYS A 311 -5.66 6.57 -25.26
CA LYS A 311 -4.69 6.81 -24.19
C LYS A 311 -5.00 8.11 -23.44
N CYS A 312 -5.16 9.23 -24.16
CA CYS A 312 -5.50 10.52 -23.54
C CYS A 312 -6.81 10.46 -22.75
N SER A 313 -7.83 9.75 -23.26
CA SER A 313 -9.09 9.56 -22.55
C SER A 313 -8.92 8.76 -21.26
N LEU A 314 -8.12 7.68 -21.29
CA LEU A 314 -7.86 6.85 -20.11
C LEU A 314 -7.03 7.60 -19.06
N GLU A 315 -5.99 8.34 -19.47
CA GLU A 315 -5.20 9.19 -18.60
C GLU A 315 -6.07 10.28 -17.94
N GLY A 316 -6.97 10.92 -18.71
CA GLY A 316 -7.93 11.88 -18.16
C GLY A 316 -8.90 11.27 -17.15
N THR A 317 -9.37 10.04 -17.41
CA THR A 317 -10.26 9.33 -16.48
C THR A 317 -9.51 8.94 -15.20
N LEU A 318 -8.27 8.45 -15.33
CA LEU A 318 -7.41 8.12 -14.20
C LEU A 318 -7.16 9.35 -13.32
N ALA A 319 -6.70 10.46 -13.91
CA ALA A 319 -6.48 11.71 -13.18
C ALA A 319 -7.74 12.23 -12.50
N GLY A 320 -8.91 12.10 -13.16
CA GLY A 320 -10.20 12.44 -12.56
C GLY A 320 -10.54 11.55 -11.34
N THR A 321 -10.30 10.25 -11.43
CA THR A 321 -10.53 9.32 -10.31
C THR A 321 -9.56 9.57 -9.15
N GLU A 322 -8.28 9.78 -9.44
CA GLU A 322 -7.27 10.11 -8.42
C GLU A 322 -7.60 11.42 -7.71
N GLY A 323 -8.01 12.46 -8.46
CA GLY A 323 -8.47 13.72 -7.89
C GLY A 323 -9.68 13.55 -6.98
N ASN A 324 -10.66 12.74 -7.39
CA ASN A 324 -11.84 12.45 -6.58
C ASN A 324 -11.49 11.70 -5.29
N TYR A 325 -10.63 10.68 -5.35
CA TYR A 325 -10.20 9.93 -4.16
C TYR A 325 -9.34 10.79 -3.23
N SER A 326 -8.47 11.63 -3.77
CA SER A 326 -7.68 12.59 -2.99
C SER A 326 -8.58 13.58 -2.23
N ALA A 327 -9.62 14.10 -2.88
CA ALA A 327 -10.60 14.96 -2.23
C ALA A 327 -11.38 14.24 -1.12
N GLN A 328 -11.80 12.99 -1.36
CA GLN A 328 -12.48 12.17 -0.34
C GLN A 328 -11.57 11.87 0.86
N LEU A 329 -10.30 11.53 0.62
CA LEU A 329 -9.32 11.33 1.68
C LEU A 329 -9.10 12.60 2.49
N SER A 330 -8.99 13.76 1.83
CA SER A 330 -8.88 15.05 2.51
C SER A 330 -10.10 15.35 3.38
N GLN A 331 -11.31 15.05 2.90
CA GLN A 331 -12.54 15.21 3.67
C GLN A 331 -12.57 14.29 4.90
N ILE A 332 -12.18 13.02 4.75
CA ILE A 332 -12.10 12.07 5.87
C ILE A 332 -11.06 12.54 6.89
N GLN A 333 -9.89 13.00 6.42
CA GLN A 333 -8.84 13.53 7.30
C GLN A 333 -9.34 14.74 8.10
N LEU A 334 -10.08 15.66 7.48
CA LEU A 334 -10.71 16.78 8.18
C LEU A 334 -11.69 16.32 9.27
N HIS A 335 -12.50 15.29 8.98
CA HIS A 335 -13.39 14.71 9.99
C HIS A 335 -12.62 14.07 11.15
N ILE A 336 -11.55 13.33 10.86
CA ILE A 336 -10.69 12.74 11.90
C ILE A 336 -10.10 13.85 12.77
N SER A 337 -9.50 14.89 12.17
CA SER A 337 -8.90 15.99 12.92
C SER A 337 -9.92 16.74 13.78
N ASN A 338 -11.16 16.92 13.30
CA ASN A 338 -12.21 17.52 14.11
C ASN A 338 -12.61 16.63 15.31
N LEU A 339 -12.69 15.31 15.12
CA LEU A 339 -12.99 14.38 16.22
C LEU A 339 -11.83 14.31 17.22
N GLU A 340 -10.58 14.34 16.75
CA GLU A 340 -9.40 14.41 17.61
C GLU A 340 -9.40 15.69 18.45
N GLU A 341 -9.75 16.83 17.86
CA GLU A 341 -9.89 18.10 18.57
C GLU A 341 -10.99 18.03 19.64
N GLN A 342 -12.16 17.49 19.31
CA GLN A 342 -13.24 17.30 20.28
C GLN A 342 -12.83 16.37 21.43
N LEU A 343 -12.14 15.26 21.14
CA LEU A 343 -11.62 14.36 22.17
C LEU A 343 -10.60 15.04 23.07
N GLN A 344 -9.71 15.85 22.49
CA GLN A 344 -8.72 16.60 23.24
C GLN A 344 -9.38 17.65 24.14
N GLN A 345 -10.42 18.33 23.65
CA GLN A 345 -11.20 19.28 24.43
C GLN A 345 -11.86 18.59 25.64
N ILE A 346 -12.56 17.47 25.43
CA ILE A 346 -13.22 16.72 26.51
C ILE A 346 -12.22 16.22 27.55
N ARG A 347 -11.04 15.75 27.11
CA ARG A 347 -9.96 15.35 28.04
C ARG A 347 -9.48 16.50 28.90
N SER A 348 -9.22 17.67 28.29
CA SER A 348 -8.83 18.88 29.00
C SER A 348 -9.89 19.33 30.01
N GLU A 349 -11.17 19.31 29.61
CA GLU A 349 -12.29 19.62 30.50
C GLU A 349 -12.38 18.62 31.67
N MET A 350 -12.18 17.32 31.41
CA MET A 350 -12.16 16.28 32.44
C MET A 350 -10.99 16.45 33.42
N GLU A 351 -9.80 16.76 32.93
CA GLU A 351 -8.62 17.04 33.75
C GLU A 351 -8.85 18.27 34.65
N CYS A 352 -9.46 19.32 34.09
CA CYS A 352 -9.82 20.53 34.84
C CYS A 352 -10.85 20.21 35.94
N GLN A 353 -11.92 19.48 35.62
CA GLN A 353 -12.91 19.05 36.61
C GLN A 353 -12.28 18.18 37.70
N ASN A 354 -11.39 17.24 37.34
CA ASN A 354 -10.72 16.39 38.32
C ASN A 354 -9.87 17.21 39.30
N ALA A 355 -9.14 18.22 38.81
CA ALA A 355 -8.39 19.14 39.65
C ALA A 355 -9.30 19.95 40.58
N GLU A 356 -10.46 20.42 40.11
CA GLU A 356 -11.47 21.09 40.95
C GLU A 356 -12.04 20.14 42.03
N TYR A 357 -12.31 18.88 41.68
CA TYR A 357 -12.76 17.87 42.64
C TYR A 357 -11.71 17.57 43.71
N GLU A 358 -10.44 17.45 43.35
CA GLU A 358 -9.34 17.27 44.32
C GLU A 358 -9.24 18.45 45.28
N GLN A 359 -9.37 19.69 44.77
CA GLN A 359 -9.37 20.88 45.62
C GLN A 359 -10.56 20.88 46.59
N LEU A 360 -11.76 20.56 46.11
CA LEU A 360 -12.96 20.48 46.94
C LEU A 360 -12.84 19.39 48.02
N LEU A 361 -12.27 18.23 47.66
CA LEU A 361 -11.98 17.16 48.62
C LEU A 361 -10.97 17.62 49.67
N GLY A 362 -9.94 18.37 49.28
CA GLY A 362 -8.98 19.00 50.21
C GLY A 362 -9.65 19.97 51.18
N ILE A 363 -10.58 20.80 50.71
CA ILE A 363 -11.35 21.71 51.57
C ILE A 363 -12.26 20.91 52.51
N LYS A 364 -12.97 19.91 52.00
CA LYS A 364 -13.86 19.04 52.78
C LYS A 364 -13.09 18.34 53.92
N THR A 365 -11.96 17.71 53.60
CA THR A 365 -11.13 17.02 54.61
C THR A 365 -10.62 17.99 55.67
N ARG A 366 -10.24 19.22 55.30
CA ARG A 366 -9.89 20.27 56.26
C ARG A 366 -11.05 20.65 57.17
N LEU A 367 -12.23 20.88 56.62
CA LEU A 367 -13.43 21.20 57.40
C LEU A 367 -13.82 20.05 58.33
N GLU A 368 -13.69 18.80 57.90
CA GLU A 368 -13.92 17.63 58.74
C GLU A 368 -12.96 17.58 59.94
N MET A 369 -11.68 17.92 59.74
CA MET A 369 -10.73 18.07 60.85
C MET A 369 -11.14 19.21 61.79
N GLU A 370 -11.54 20.37 61.28
CA GLU A 370 -11.99 21.50 62.10
C GLU A 370 -13.24 21.11 62.94
N ILE A 371 -14.23 20.43 62.35
CA ILE A 371 -15.41 19.92 63.07
C ILE A 371 -14.99 18.94 64.16
N GLU A 372 -14.06 18.04 63.90
CA GLU A 372 -13.57 17.09 64.90
C GLU A 372 -12.88 17.80 66.07
N THR A 373 -12.07 18.82 65.79
CA THR A 373 -11.48 19.66 66.85
C THR A 373 -12.55 20.40 67.66
N TYR A 374 -13.60 20.93 67.01
CA TYR A 374 -14.71 21.57 67.70
C TYR A 374 -15.50 20.58 68.56
N ARG A 375 -15.70 19.34 68.10
CA ARG A 375 -16.34 18.27 68.89
C ARG A 375 -15.51 17.92 70.12
N GLN A 376 -14.19 17.80 69.99
CA GLN A 376 -13.29 17.56 71.12
C GLN A 376 -13.32 18.71 72.13
N PHE A 377 -13.30 19.96 71.66
CA PHE A 377 -13.41 21.12 72.55
C PHE A 377 -14.74 21.15 73.31
N LEU A 378 -15.86 20.83 72.64
CA LEU A 378 -17.17 20.73 73.27
C LEU A 378 -17.22 19.59 74.30
N LEU A 379 -16.62 18.43 74.00
CA LEU A 379 -16.49 17.31 74.94
C LEU A 379 -15.64 17.72 76.16
N TYR A 380 -14.54 18.44 75.97
CA TYR A 380 -13.72 18.96 77.06
C TYR A 380 -14.47 19.97 77.94
N VAL A 381 -15.25 20.88 77.33
CA VAL A 381 -16.05 21.87 78.08
C VAL A 381 -17.18 21.18 78.85
N THR A 382 -17.87 20.21 78.25
CA THR A 382 -18.94 19.44 78.93
C THR A 382 -18.38 18.55 80.04
N PHE A 383 -17.24 17.90 79.83
CA PHE A 383 -16.52 17.16 80.87
C PHE A 383 -16.07 18.08 82.01
N SER A 384 -15.52 19.26 81.68
CA SER A 384 -15.15 20.27 82.68
C SER A 384 -16.36 20.83 83.43
N SER A 385 -17.51 20.99 82.76
CA SER A 385 -18.78 21.39 83.38
C SER A 385 -19.37 20.30 84.28
N ASN A 386 -19.27 19.03 83.89
CA ASN A 386 -19.68 17.88 84.72
C ASN A 386 -18.78 17.74 85.94
N ILE A 387 -17.46 17.90 85.80
CA ILE A 387 -16.53 17.94 86.94
C ILE A 387 -16.83 19.15 87.83
N LEU A 388 -17.12 20.33 87.27
CA LEU A 388 -17.51 21.49 88.08
C LEU A 388 -18.84 21.24 88.79
N MET A 389 -19.83 20.58 88.18
CA MET A 389 -21.08 20.17 88.85
C MET A 389 -20.83 19.16 89.98
N GLU A 390 -20.02 18.13 89.73
CA GLU A 390 -19.68 17.09 90.72
C GLU A 390 -18.83 17.65 91.87
N THR A 391 -17.95 18.61 91.56
CA THR A 391 -17.18 19.38 92.54
C THR A 391 -18.06 20.40 93.27
N THR A 392 -19.09 20.99 92.64
CA THR A 392 -20.03 21.90 93.33
C THR A 392 -20.96 21.12 94.27
N VAL A 393 -21.36 19.89 93.92
CA VAL A 393 -22.08 18.98 94.83
C VAL A 393 -21.19 18.57 96.00
N ASN A 394 -19.89 18.33 95.78
CA ASN A 394 -18.94 18.04 96.86
C ASN A 394 -18.51 19.27 97.69
N ILE A 395 -18.49 20.48 97.11
CA ILE A 395 -18.17 21.74 97.81
C ILE A 395 -19.36 22.29 98.59
N LEU A 396 -20.61 21.95 98.23
CA LEU A 396 -21.78 22.26 99.04
C LEU A 396 -21.81 21.51 100.40
N PHE A 397 -20.86 20.61 100.67
CA PHE A 397 -20.71 19.90 101.96
C PHE A 397 -19.52 20.36 102.82
N LEU A 398 -18.76 21.39 102.42
CA LEU A 398 -17.72 21.98 103.27
C LEU A 398 -17.89 23.50 103.33
N GLU A 399 -18.43 23.98 104.46
CA GLU A 399 -18.48 25.40 104.80
C GLU A 399 -17.07 26.03 104.82
N PRO A 400 -16.81 27.14 104.11
CA PRO A 400 -15.58 27.90 104.26
C PRO A 400 -15.76 29.08 105.22
N THR A 401 -15.11 29.04 106.38
CA THR A 401 -14.89 30.21 107.24
C THR A 401 -13.99 31.23 106.52
N LYS A 402 -14.55 32.39 106.18
CA LYS A 402 -13.84 33.55 105.59
C LYS A 402 -13.25 34.43 106.69
N THR A 403 -11.94 34.67 106.68
CA THR A 403 -11.29 35.76 107.41
C THR A 403 -10.87 36.86 106.43
N GLN A 404 -11.42 38.07 106.59
CA GLN A 404 -10.99 39.27 105.84
C GLN A 404 -9.83 39.95 106.57
N VAL A 405 -8.78 40.31 105.83
CA VAL A 405 -7.66 41.13 106.33
C VAL A 405 -7.65 42.42 105.51
N ILE A 406 -7.85 43.56 106.18
CA ILE A 406 -7.83 44.89 105.56
C ILE A 406 -6.40 45.45 105.68
N LYS A 407 -5.79 45.79 104.55
CA LYS A 407 -4.49 46.47 104.49
C LYS A 407 -4.72 47.93 104.09
N THR A 408 -4.37 48.85 104.99
CA THR A 408 -4.43 50.29 104.73
C THR A 408 -3.02 50.80 104.49
N ILE A 409 -2.79 51.33 103.28
CA ILE A 409 -1.51 51.92 102.87
C ILE A 409 -1.63 53.43 103.08
N VAL A 410 -0.71 54.00 103.87
CA VAL A 410 -0.62 55.46 104.05
C VAL A 410 0.64 55.93 103.32
N GLU A 411 0.46 56.76 102.30
CA GLU A 411 1.56 57.36 101.54
C GLU A 411 1.68 58.85 101.89
N GLU A 412 2.88 59.28 102.25
CA GLU A 412 3.19 60.69 102.52
C GLU A 412 3.87 61.29 101.27
N LEU A 413 3.24 62.33 100.71
CA LEU A 413 3.67 63.01 99.49
C LEU A 413 4.19 64.41 99.83
N VAL A 414 5.44 64.71 99.49
CA VAL A 414 6.01 66.08 99.50
C VAL A 414 6.64 66.33 98.13
N ASP A 415 6.18 67.39 97.42
CA ASP A 415 6.61 67.80 96.07
C ASP A 415 6.66 66.70 94.99
N GLY A 416 5.58 65.91 94.89
CA GLY A 416 5.27 65.12 93.69
C GLY A 416 6.13 63.88 93.42
N LYS A 417 6.97 63.43 94.36
CA LYS A 417 7.60 62.10 94.36
C LYS A 417 7.45 61.43 95.72
N ILE A 418 7.13 60.13 95.72
CA ILE A 418 6.88 59.31 96.91
C ILE A 418 8.22 59.00 97.60
N VAL A 419 8.39 59.41 98.87
CA VAL A 419 9.66 59.29 99.62
C VAL A 419 9.59 58.21 100.72
N SER A 420 8.41 57.73 101.13
CA SER A 420 8.27 56.54 102.01
C SER A 420 6.85 55.95 101.93
N SER A 421 6.74 54.62 102.05
CA SER A 421 5.48 53.88 102.11
C SER A 421 5.52 52.91 103.29
N GLU A 422 4.59 53.03 104.23
CA GLU A 422 4.44 52.14 105.38
C GLU A 422 3.10 51.41 105.32
N VAL A 423 3.15 50.07 105.33
CA VAL A 423 1.97 49.20 105.24
C VAL A 423 1.61 48.69 106.64
N LYS A 424 0.49 49.18 107.21
CA LYS A 424 -0.06 48.65 108.46
C LYS A 424 -1.16 47.63 108.16
N THR A 425 -0.98 46.42 108.68
CA THR A 425 -1.94 45.32 108.57
C THR A 425 -2.63 45.17 109.92
N VAL A 426 -3.96 45.31 109.97
CA VAL A 426 -4.77 45.07 111.19
C VAL A 426 -5.74 43.94 110.88
N GLU A 427 -5.64 42.85 111.64
CA GLU A 427 -6.55 41.72 111.56
C GLU A 427 -7.76 41.97 112.48
N GLU A 428 -8.94 42.16 111.89
CA GLU A 428 -10.20 42.25 112.64
C GLU A 428 -10.91 40.90 112.53
N LYS A 429 -11.08 40.21 113.67
CA LYS A 429 -11.84 38.96 113.75
C LYS A 429 -13.33 39.28 113.93
N PRO A 430 -14.22 38.88 113.00
CA PRO A 430 -15.65 38.92 113.29
C PRO A 430 -16.04 37.76 114.21
N VAL A 431 -16.78 38.12 115.27
CA VAL A 431 -17.54 37.19 116.10
C VAL A 431 -18.81 36.81 115.35
N LYS A 432 -18.92 35.52 115.03
CA LYS A 432 -20.05 34.76 114.47
C LYS A 432 -20.49 35.09 113.05
#